data_AF-A0A0Q9WJ10-F1
#
_entry.id   AF-A0A0Q9WJ10-F1
#
_cell.length_a   1.000
_cell.length_b   1.000
_cell.length_c   1.000
_cell.angle_alpha   90.00
_cell.angle_beta   90.00
_cell.angle_gamma   90.00
#
_symmetry.space_group_name_H-M   'P 1'
#
loop_
_entity.id
_entity.type
_entity.pdbx_description
1 polymer ?
#
loop_
_entity_poly.entity_id
_entity_poly.type
_entity_poly.pdbx_seq_one_letter_code
_entity_poly.pdbx_strand_id
1 'polypeptide(L)'
;MSEFFLCHHKPDGPVINSAKDNTKLNGFFECHGVHCTKIKRPFSCDRYCSRITTANINTLIMHEDNVIAADCENAVAFNEARGKEHGVRIEPTEFWKEDDGNLLTNCATVTRESDNRITATDCLNGTLLEHDALPAPFMNFTQFWAIYDNSTHAVDPEQKFLPNQANLTIYSWKKLFINLEGCVNTLRGECKDFVARYGNDGDNNTAQSRYQCYYNKDTNVEFVVARYDLDKVYRELVVSLIVPIVLFVISSISLCVITKSVKVGDDAKMRCVCAGDDSDDDGFGNAAAAKQPEQVYDTDDDVVDLEQQAVELDVAAEPAHPFDTQEMIGSTKSLIPLSPTEQQSTEDQDEKAAKCDVPEKPLVIL
;
A
#
# COMPACT_ATOMS: atom_id res chain seq x y z
N MET A 1 22.35 12.60 -4.29
CA MET A 1 20.93 12.77 -4.63
C MET A 1 20.84 13.87 -5.66
N SER A 2 20.29 13.62 -6.85
CA SER A 2 20.04 14.70 -7.81
C SER A 2 18.63 15.24 -7.57
N GLU A 3 18.53 16.36 -6.87
CA GLU A 3 17.26 17.04 -6.55
C GLU A 3 16.77 17.95 -7.69
N PHE A 4 17.45 17.91 -8.84
CA PHE A 4 17.18 18.83 -9.94
C PHE A 4 16.16 18.24 -10.92
N PHE A 5 15.11 19.02 -11.19
CA PHE A 5 14.09 18.71 -12.18
C PHE A 5 14.20 19.69 -13.35
N LEU A 6 14.18 19.18 -14.57
CA LEU A 6 14.05 19.96 -15.79
C LEU A 6 12.59 19.91 -16.26
N CYS A 7 11.86 20.99 -16.02
CA CYS A 7 10.45 21.09 -16.37
C CYS A 7 10.25 21.63 -17.77
N HIS A 8 9.66 20.81 -18.65
CA HIS A 8 9.26 21.17 -20.01
C HIS A 8 7.88 21.81 -19.98
N HIS A 9 7.85 23.15 -19.91
CA HIS A 9 6.63 23.93 -19.90
C HIS A 9 6.60 24.97 -21.02
N LYS A 10 5.40 25.43 -21.37
CA LYS A 10 5.20 26.57 -22.26
C LYS A 10 4.32 27.60 -21.56
N PRO A 11 4.77 28.86 -21.45
CA PRO A 11 3.99 29.92 -20.84
C PRO A 11 2.86 30.35 -21.80
N ASP A 12 1.71 29.70 -21.68
CA ASP A 12 0.56 29.88 -22.59
C ASP A 12 -0.57 30.77 -22.00
N GLY A 13 -0.38 31.29 -20.78
CA GLY A 13 -1.39 32.04 -20.03
C GLY A 13 -1.21 33.56 -20.06
N PRO A 14 -2.07 34.30 -19.32
CA PRO A 14 -1.94 35.75 -19.21
C PRO A 14 -0.65 36.14 -18.49
N VAL A 15 -0.04 37.23 -18.98
CA VAL A 15 1.13 37.87 -18.36
C VAL A 15 0.65 38.83 -17.27
N ILE A 16 1.17 38.67 -16.07
CA ILE A 16 0.86 39.48 -14.88
C ILE A 16 2.12 40.25 -14.49
N ASN A 17 1.97 41.53 -14.12
CA ASN A 17 3.07 42.30 -13.57
C ASN A 17 3.22 41.98 -12.07
N SER A 18 4.27 41.27 -11.68
CA SER A 18 4.48 40.83 -10.30
C SER A 18 4.69 41.99 -9.32
N ALA A 19 5.18 43.14 -9.76
CA ALA A 19 5.39 44.30 -8.91
C ALA A 19 4.08 45.04 -8.56
N LYS A 20 3.06 44.92 -9.42
CA LYS A 20 1.78 45.65 -9.29
C LYS A 20 0.62 44.75 -8.86
N ASP A 21 0.62 43.50 -9.31
CA ASP A 21 -0.51 42.57 -9.22
C ASP A 21 -0.10 41.22 -8.58
N ASN A 22 0.77 41.26 -7.56
CA ASN A 22 1.30 40.07 -6.88
C ASN A 22 0.20 39.16 -6.30
N THR A 23 -0.93 39.70 -5.86
CA THR A 23 -2.07 38.94 -5.32
C THR A 23 -2.76 38.04 -6.36
N LYS A 24 -2.51 38.25 -7.65
CA LYS A 24 -3.07 37.44 -8.74
C LYS A 24 -2.17 36.26 -9.14
N LEU A 25 -0.98 36.13 -8.53
CA LEU A 25 -0.06 35.02 -8.76
C LEU A 25 -0.50 33.78 -7.95
N ASN A 26 -1.54 33.10 -8.42
CA ASN A 26 -1.97 31.81 -7.88
C ASN A 26 -1.80 30.69 -8.94
N GLY A 27 -0.91 29.75 -8.64
CA GLY A 27 -0.51 28.63 -9.49
C GLY A 27 0.93 28.75 -10.03
N PHE A 28 1.19 28.09 -11.17
CA PHE A 28 2.51 28.07 -11.80
C PHE A 28 2.69 29.24 -12.77
N PHE A 29 3.82 29.95 -12.67
CA PHE A 29 4.18 31.08 -13.51
C PHE A 29 5.64 31.01 -13.91
N GLU A 30 5.94 31.41 -15.14
CA GLU A 30 7.30 31.66 -15.61
C GLU A 30 7.53 33.17 -15.60
N CYS A 31 8.48 33.65 -14.78
CA CYS A 31 8.74 35.07 -14.58
C CYS A 31 10.06 35.50 -15.20
N HIS A 32 10.01 36.49 -16.08
CA HIS A 32 11.17 37.17 -16.64
C HIS A 32 11.15 38.63 -16.15
N GLY A 33 11.89 38.90 -15.06
CA GLY A 33 11.85 40.19 -14.37
C GLY A 33 10.51 40.45 -13.68
N VAL A 34 9.83 41.54 -14.03
CA VAL A 34 8.51 41.90 -13.46
C VAL A 34 7.33 41.26 -14.18
N HIS A 35 7.56 40.55 -15.29
CA HIS A 35 6.49 39.96 -16.10
C HIS A 35 6.44 38.45 -15.86
N CYS A 36 5.35 37.99 -15.26
CA CYS A 36 5.09 36.59 -14.93
C CYS A 36 3.97 36.04 -15.80
N THR A 37 4.26 35.04 -16.63
CA THR A 37 3.27 34.43 -17.53
C THR A 37 2.73 33.15 -16.90
N LYS A 38 1.40 33.04 -16.79
CA LYS A 38 0.79 31.85 -16.18
C LYS A 38 1.00 30.61 -17.05
N ILE A 39 1.41 29.51 -16.45
CA ILE A 39 1.47 28.20 -17.10
C ILE A 39 0.11 27.53 -16.89
N LYS A 40 -0.70 27.45 -17.96
CA LYS A 40 -2.06 26.87 -17.90
C LYS A 40 -2.09 25.38 -18.22
N ARG A 41 -1.22 24.93 -19.12
CA ARG A 41 -1.18 23.54 -19.56
C ARG A 41 -0.39 22.71 -18.56
N PRO A 42 -0.79 21.45 -18.32
CA PRO A 42 0.03 20.51 -17.57
C PRO A 42 1.39 20.36 -18.26
N PHE A 43 2.45 20.47 -17.47
CA PHE A 43 3.85 20.33 -17.90
C PHE A 43 4.43 19.03 -17.34
N SER A 44 5.42 18.47 -18.02
CA SER A 44 6.21 17.34 -17.53
C SER A 44 7.53 17.86 -16.99
N CYS A 45 7.97 17.28 -15.87
CA CYS A 45 9.30 17.54 -15.34
C CYS A 45 10.10 16.24 -15.38
N ASP A 46 11.19 16.28 -16.13
CA ASP A 46 12.12 15.18 -16.19
C ASP A 46 13.15 15.38 -15.07
N ARG A 47 13.49 14.30 -14.37
CA ARG A 47 14.60 14.35 -13.41
C ARG A 47 15.89 14.54 -14.18
N TYR A 48 16.69 15.49 -13.73
CA TYR A 48 17.91 15.89 -14.41
C TYR A 48 19.11 15.72 -13.49
N CYS A 49 19.88 14.66 -13.72
CA CYS A 49 21.20 14.52 -13.12
C CYS A 49 22.24 14.93 -14.15
N SER A 50 22.75 16.16 -14.03
CA SER A 50 23.76 16.67 -14.96
C SER A 50 25.12 15.98 -14.82
N ARG A 51 25.46 15.51 -13.61
CA ARG A 51 26.78 14.98 -13.27
C ARG A 51 26.67 13.94 -12.16
N ILE A 52 26.94 12.68 -12.49
CA ILE A 52 27.20 11.60 -11.54
C ILE A 52 28.71 11.58 -11.32
N THR A 53 29.17 11.77 -10.08
CA THR A 53 30.59 11.66 -9.77
C THR A 53 31.03 10.20 -9.86
N THR A 54 32.07 9.96 -10.64
CA THR A 54 32.66 8.63 -10.90
C THR A 54 34.14 8.59 -10.54
N ALA A 55 34.68 9.68 -9.97
CA ALA A 55 36.04 9.71 -9.46
C ALA A 55 36.17 8.81 -8.24
N ASN A 56 37.03 7.78 -8.33
CA ASN A 56 37.27 6.78 -7.28
C ASN A 56 35.99 6.07 -6.83
N ILE A 57 35.17 5.64 -7.79
CA ILE A 57 33.93 4.91 -7.54
C ILE A 57 34.06 3.57 -8.25
N ASN A 58 33.80 2.50 -7.53
CA ASN A 58 33.80 1.13 -8.05
C ASN A 58 32.42 0.46 -7.96
N THR A 59 31.45 1.04 -7.25
CA THR A 59 30.09 0.49 -7.16
C THR A 59 29.02 1.50 -7.57
N LEU A 60 28.07 1.03 -8.37
CA LEU A 60 26.90 1.76 -8.82
C LEU A 60 25.64 0.97 -8.44
N ILE A 61 24.86 1.53 -7.53
CA ILE A 61 23.63 0.92 -7.03
C ILE A 61 22.45 1.76 -7.49
N MET A 62 21.59 1.18 -8.31
CA MET A 62 20.31 1.78 -8.64
C MET A 62 19.31 1.49 -7.52
N HIS A 63 18.58 2.52 -7.13
CA HIS A 63 17.52 2.46 -6.14
C HIS A 63 16.40 3.41 -6.56
N GLU A 64 15.26 2.84 -6.96
CA GLU A 64 14.17 3.60 -7.60
C GLU A 64 14.71 4.41 -8.78
N ASP A 65 14.52 5.73 -8.75
CA ASP A 65 15.02 6.69 -9.74
C ASP A 65 16.42 7.25 -9.42
N ASN A 66 17.09 6.72 -8.40
CA ASN A 66 18.38 7.23 -7.93
C ASN A 66 19.51 6.28 -8.29
N VAL A 67 20.67 6.86 -8.61
CA VAL A 67 21.93 6.13 -8.73
C VAL A 67 22.81 6.54 -7.55
N ILE A 68 23.21 5.55 -6.77
CA ILE A 68 24.15 5.65 -5.68
C ILE A 68 25.51 5.20 -6.21
N ALA A 69 26.44 6.14 -6.29
CA ALA A 69 27.85 5.86 -6.49
C ALA A 69 28.53 5.70 -5.13
N ALA A 70 29.31 4.64 -4.95
CA ALA A 70 30.09 4.38 -3.75
C ALA A 70 31.44 3.71 -4.07
N ASP A 71 32.35 3.82 -3.11
CA ASP A 71 33.66 3.19 -3.11
C ASP A 71 33.64 2.11 -2.01
N CYS A 72 33.61 0.83 -2.42
CA CYS A 72 33.43 -0.32 -1.53
C CYS A 72 34.55 -1.34 -1.74
N GLU A 73 35.06 -1.94 -0.66
CA GLU A 73 36.13 -2.93 -0.74
C GLU A 73 35.61 -4.31 -1.18
N ASN A 74 34.46 -4.72 -0.66
CA ASN A 74 33.84 -6.03 -0.93
C ASN A 74 32.33 -6.02 -0.75
N ALA A 75 31.67 -7.08 -1.25
CA ALA A 75 30.23 -7.30 -1.10
C ALA A 75 29.93 -8.68 -0.51
N VAL A 76 29.03 -8.72 0.46
CA VAL A 76 28.62 -9.94 1.17
C VAL A 76 27.12 -10.15 1.07
N ALA A 77 26.73 -11.34 0.63
CA ALA A 77 25.35 -11.79 0.57
C ALA A 77 24.99 -12.63 1.80
N PHE A 78 23.77 -12.43 2.30
CA PHE A 78 23.22 -13.19 3.44
C PHE A 78 22.14 -14.19 3.00
N ASN A 79 21.67 -14.09 1.76
CA ASN A 79 20.60 -14.88 1.19
C ASN A 79 20.97 -15.33 -0.21
N GLU A 80 20.55 -16.55 -0.57
CA GLU A 80 20.70 -17.14 -1.90
C GLU A 80 19.33 -17.22 -2.59
N ALA A 81 19.29 -16.81 -3.86
CA ALA A 81 18.16 -16.95 -4.75
C ALA A 81 18.12 -18.35 -5.39
N ARG A 82 16.91 -18.92 -5.52
CA ARG A 82 16.68 -20.24 -6.13
C ARG A 82 15.75 -20.14 -7.34
N GLY A 83 16.04 -19.19 -8.24
CA GLY A 83 15.23 -18.92 -9.42
C GLY A 83 13.78 -18.59 -9.05
N LYS A 84 12.84 -19.48 -9.39
CA LYS A 84 11.40 -19.29 -9.14
C LYS A 84 10.96 -19.68 -7.72
N GLU A 85 11.83 -20.30 -6.94
CA GLU A 85 11.54 -20.71 -5.56
C GLU A 85 11.92 -19.64 -4.55
N HIS A 86 11.43 -19.79 -3.32
CA HIS A 86 11.82 -18.92 -2.22
C HIS A 86 13.33 -19.03 -1.96
N GLY A 87 13.97 -17.87 -1.79
CA GLY A 87 15.36 -17.77 -1.37
C GLY A 87 15.59 -18.37 0.02
N VAL A 88 16.84 -18.66 0.33
CA VAL A 88 17.26 -19.27 1.59
C VAL A 88 18.33 -18.42 2.23
N ARG A 89 18.27 -18.32 3.56
CA ARG A 89 19.32 -17.68 4.33
C ARG A 89 20.55 -18.56 4.40
N ILE A 90 21.70 -17.98 4.06
CA ILE A 90 22.99 -18.64 4.05
C ILE A 90 23.92 -17.99 5.06
N GLU A 91 25.06 -18.63 5.30
CA GLU A 91 26.15 -17.95 6.02
C GLU A 91 26.69 -16.80 5.17
N PRO A 92 27.15 -15.69 5.79
CA PRO A 92 27.63 -14.51 5.07
C PRO A 92 28.70 -14.90 4.05
N THR A 93 28.37 -14.77 2.77
CA THR A 93 29.21 -15.22 1.66
C THR A 93 29.61 -14.02 0.81
N GLU A 94 30.92 -13.85 0.65
CA GLU A 94 31.49 -12.80 -0.20
C GLU A 94 31.35 -13.21 -1.67
N PHE A 95 30.75 -12.34 -2.49
CA PHE A 95 30.49 -12.62 -3.90
C PHE A 95 31.18 -11.65 -4.87
N TRP A 96 31.72 -10.53 -4.36
CA TRP A 96 32.40 -9.53 -5.17
C TRP A 96 33.46 -8.79 -4.33
N LYS A 97 34.56 -8.40 -4.99
CA LYS A 97 35.62 -7.52 -4.48
C LYS A 97 35.98 -6.43 -5.47
N GLU A 98 36.58 -5.36 -4.98
CA GLU A 98 37.13 -4.27 -5.80
C GLU A 98 38.04 -4.76 -6.94
N ASP A 99 38.87 -5.78 -6.68
CA ASP A 99 39.79 -6.36 -7.67
C ASP A 99 39.06 -7.03 -8.85
N ASP A 100 37.81 -7.46 -8.68
CA ASP A 100 37.05 -8.15 -9.72
C ASP A 100 36.58 -7.19 -10.81
N GLY A 101 36.38 -5.91 -10.49
CA GLY A 101 35.84 -4.90 -11.41
C GLY A 101 34.79 -4.02 -10.74
N ASN A 102 34.19 -3.12 -11.53
CA ASN A 102 33.17 -2.22 -11.02
C ASN A 102 31.80 -2.93 -10.93
N LEU A 103 31.14 -2.89 -9.78
CA LEU A 103 29.83 -3.53 -9.58
C LEU A 103 28.70 -2.60 -9.96
N LEU A 104 27.77 -3.08 -10.78
CA LEU A 104 26.51 -2.41 -11.09
C LEU A 104 25.33 -3.31 -10.69
N THR A 105 24.37 -2.79 -9.92
CA THR A 105 23.21 -3.57 -9.46
C THR A 105 21.97 -2.68 -9.23
N ASN A 106 20.78 -3.29 -9.17
CA ASN A 106 19.50 -2.61 -8.93
C ASN A 106 18.76 -3.19 -7.71
N CYS A 107 18.66 -2.40 -6.64
CA CYS A 107 18.08 -2.81 -5.37
C CYS A 107 16.75 -2.11 -5.08
N ALA A 108 15.82 -2.82 -4.43
CA ALA A 108 14.53 -2.25 -4.03
C ALA A 108 14.64 -1.32 -2.82
N THR A 109 15.56 -1.59 -1.89
CA THR A 109 15.83 -0.68 -0.77
C THR A 109 17.33 -0.54 -0.56
N VAL A 110 17.80 0.66 -0.29
CA VAL A 110 19.20 0.91 0.04
C VAL A 110 19.29 1.84 1.25
N THR A 111 19.98 1.39 2.29
CA THR A 111 20.20 2.11 3.54
C THR A 111 21.70 2.26 3.77
N ARG A 112 22.17 3.51 3.86
CA ARG A 112 23.54 3.80 4.28
C ARG A 112 23.58 3.88 5.80
N GLU A 113 24.38 3.02 6.41
CA GLU A 113 24.62 3.03 7.85
C GLU A 113 25.72 4.03 8.21
N SER A 114 25.78 4.47 9.47
CA SER A 114 26.77 5.44 9.95
C SER A 114 28.22 4.97 9.79
N ASP A 115 28.41 3.65 9.70
CA ASP A 115 29.71 2.99 9.76
C ASP A 115 30.32 2.79 8.36
N ASN A 116 29.95 3.65 7.38
CA ASN A 116 30.33 3.54 5.97
C ASN A 116 29.90 2.23 5.28
N ARG A 117 28.88 1.55 5.80
CA ARG A 117 28.33 0.32 5.21
C ARG A 117 27.04 0.63 4.46
N ILE A 118 26.82 -0.05 3.34
CA ILE A 118 25.60 0.06 2.57
C ILE A 118 24.85 -1.25 2.66
N THR A 119 23.70 -1.23 3.33
CA THR A 119 22.80 -2.37 3.40
C THR A 119 21.74 -2.22 2.32
N ALA A 120 21.57 -3.24 1.50
CA ALA A 120 20.63 -3.22 0.38
C ALA A 120 19.79 -4.50 0.36
N THR A 121 18.50 -4.35 0.02
CA THR A 121 17.59 -5.51 -0.08
C THR A 121 16.96 -5.62 -1.45
N ASP A 122 16.66 -6.87 -1.84
CA ASP A 122 16.04 -7.25 -3.10
C ASP A 122 16.80 -6.67 -4.30
N CYS A 123 18.10 -6.99 -4.34
CA CYS A 123 19.04 -6.56 -5.37
C CYS A 123 19.07 -7.54 -6.54
N LEU A 124 18.91 -7.00 -7.74
CA LEU A 124 18.77 -7.73 -9.01
C LEU A 124 19.74 -7.19 -10.05
N ASN A 125 19.93 -7.96 -11.12
CA ASN A 125 20.75 -7.61 -12.29
C ASN A 125 22.16 -7.16 -11.85
N GLY A 126 22.84 -7.99 -11.06
CA GLY A 126 24.23 -7.74 -10.70
C GLY A 126 25.14 -7.98 -11.89
N THR A 127 25.82 -6.93 -12.34
CA THR A 127 26.75 -6.98 -13.46
C THR A 127 28.11 -6.45 -13.07
N LEU A 128 29.15 -7.06 -13.63
CA LEU A 128 30.53 -6.66 -13.46
C LEU A 128 30.98 -5.86 -14.69
N LEU A 129 31.45 -4.64 -14.46
CA LEU A 129 32.00 -3.76 -15.48
C LEU A 129 33.53 -3.75 -15.35
N GLU A 130 34.22 -3.57 -16.47
CA GLU A 130 35.67 -3.38 -16.47
C GLU A 130 36.06 -2.10 -15.69
N HIS A 131 37.26 -2.08 -15.10
CA HIS A 131 37.73 -0.95 -14.27
C HIS A 131 37.74 0.39 -15.02
N ASP A 132 37.96 0.38 -16.33
CA ASP A 132 38.00 1.56 -17.21
C ASP A 132 36.66 1.86 -17.90
N ALA A 133 35.62 1.06 -17.63
CA ALA A 133 34.30 1.26 -18.25
C ALA A 133 33.59 2.53 -17.78
N LEU A 134 33.93 3.04 -16.59
CA LEU A 134 33.32 4.25 -16.01
C LEU A 134 34.08 5.52 -16.44
N PRO A 135 33.43 6.47 -17.14
CA PRO A 135 34.08 7.72 -17.53
C PRO A 135 34.39 8.56 -16.29
N ALA A 136 35.66 8.94 -16.07
CA ALA A 136 36.08 9.83 -14.98
C ALA A 136 36.28 11.28 -15.47
N PRO A 137 35.99 12.31 -14.65
CA PRO A 137 35.59 12.26 -13.23
C PRO A 137 34.07 12.28 -13.01
N PHE A 138 33.30 12.45 -14.09
CA PHE A 138 31.85 12.55 -14.04
C PHE A 138 31.26 11.87 -15.28
N MET A 139 30.06 11.32 -15.12
CA MET A 139 29.24 10.83 -16.23
C MET A 139 27.84 11.45 -16.22
N ASN A 140 27.19 11.48 -17.37
CA ASN A 140 25.80 11.93 -17.51
C ASN A 140 24.84 10.74 -17.45
N PHE A 141 23.56 10.98 -17.16
CA PHE A 141 22.54 9.92 -17.07
C PHE A 141 22.39 9.11 -18.37
N THR A 142 22.51 9.75 -19.55
CA THR A 142 22.48 9.05 -20.84
C THR A 142 23.66 8.08 -21.00
N GLN A 143 24.84 8.45 -20.52
CA GLN A 143 26.01 7.57 -20.55
C GLN A 143 25.83 6.41 -19.57
N PHE A 144 25.30 6.69 -18.39
CA PHE A 144 24.96 5.65 -17.41
C PHE A 144 24.00 4.61 -17.99
N TRP A 145 22.89 5.02 -18.62
CA TRP A 145 21.96 4.07 -19.26
C TRP A 145 22.60 3.30 -20.42
N ALA A 146 23.46 3.94 -21.21
CA ALA A 146 24.18 3.23 -22.27
C ALA A 146 25.13 2.16 -21.71
N ILE A 147 25.76 2.40 -20.56
CA ILE A 147 26.59 1.42 -19.86
C ILE A 147 25.71 0.30 -19.29
N TYR A 148 24.59 0.64 -18.64
CA TYR A 148 23.64 -0.33 -18.10
C TYR A 148 23.08 -1.26 -19.18
N ASP A 149 22.62 -0.71 -20.31
CA ASP A 149 22.07 -1.50 -21.42
C ASP A 149 23.12 -2.39 -22.10
N ASN A 150 24.39 -1.98 -22.10
CA ASN A 150 25.50 -2.76 -22.65
C ASN A 150 26.11 -3.74 -21.64
N SER A 151 25.75 -3.65 -20.36
CA SER A 151 26.26 -4.52 -19.30
C SER A 151 25.60 -5.91 -19.38
N THR A 152 26.34 -6.87 -19.93
CA THR A 152 25.84 -8.26 -20.12
C THR A 152 26.57 -9.27 -19.25
N HIS A 153 27.70 -8.89 -18.65
CA HIS A 153 28.49 -9.75 -17.79
C HIS A 153 27.91 -9.79 -16.39
N ALA A 154 27.23 -10.88 -16.06
CA ALA A 154 26.73 -11.11 -14.71
C ALA A 154 27.88 -11.26 -13.71
N VAL A 155 27.73 -10.63 -12.54
CA VAL A 155 28.70 -10.77 -11.42
C VAL A 155 28.76 -12.21 -10.93
N ASP A 156 27.63 -12.91 -10.96
CA ASP A 156 27.49 -14.30 -10.56
C ASP A 156 26.88 -15.11 -11.72
N PRO A 157 27.68 -15.94 -12.41
CA PRO A 157 27.20 -16.82 -13.47
C PRO A 157 26.16 -17.84 -13.00
N GLU A 158 26.20 -18.23 -11.72
CA GLU A 158 25.24 -19.18 -11.14
C GLU A 158 23.93 -18.49 -10.71
N GLN A 159 23.88 -17.16 -10.74
CA GLN A 159 22.69 -16.35 -10.46
C GLN A 159 22.10 -16.61 -9.06
N LYS A 160 22.98 -16.83 -8.07
CA LYS A 160 22.65 -17.11 -6.67
C LYS A 160 22.49 -15.84 -5.85
N PHE A 161 23.35 -14.85 -6.01
CA PHE A 161 23.35 -13.67 -5.11
C PHE A 161 22.65 -12.45 -5.70
N LEU A 162 22.97 -12.10 -6.95
CA LEU A 162 22.38 -10.95 -7.68
C LEU A 162 21.75 -11.42 -9.01
N PRO A 163 20.70 -12.26 -8.94
CA PRO A 163 20.08 -12.83 -10.13
C PRO A 163 19.45 -11.77 -11.04
N ASN A 164 19.38 -12.12 -12.32
CA ASN A 164 18.62 -11.38 -13.32
C ASN A 164 17.13 -11.55 -13.07
N GLN A 165 16.39 -10.46 -13.27
CA GLN A 165 14.94 -10.43 -13.04
C GLN A 165 14.16 -11.51 -13.81
N ALA A 166 14.60 -11.85 -15.02
CA ALA A 166 13.98 -12.89 -15.83
C ALA A 166 14.01 -14.28 -15.14
N ASN A 167 15.07 -14.56 -14.38
CA ASN A 167 15.23 -15.85 -13.69
C ASN A 167 14.32 -15.97 -12.44
N LEU A 168 14.02 -14.83 -11.81
CA LEU A 168 13.11 -14.76 -10.65
C LEU A 168 11.63 -14.72 -11.03
N THR A 169 11.29 -14.62 -12.31
CA THR A 169 9.90 -14.43 -12.73
C THR A 169 9.12 -15.73 -12.53
N ILE A 170 8.25 -15.74 -11.52
CA ILE A 170 7.41 -16.90 -11.15
C ILE A 170 6.25 -17.06 -12.14
N TYR A 171 5.46 -15.99 -12.33
CA TYR A 171 4.32 -15.95 -13.24
C TYR A 171 4.41 -14.73 -14.14
N SER A 172 4.47 -14.93 -15.46
CA SER A 172 4.51 -13.85 -16.45
C SER A 172 3.14 -13.27 -16.80
N TRP A 173 2.06 -14.00 -16.49
CA TRP A 173 0.70 -13.69 -16.92
C TRP A 173 -0.21 -13.18 -15.81
N LYS A 174 0.22 -13.27 -14.53
CA LYS A 174 -0.57 -12.75 -13.42
C LYS A 174 -0.51 -11.22 -13.40
N LYS A 175 -1.67 -10.59 -13.27
CA LYS A 175 -1.81 -9.13 -13.31
C LYS A 175 -1.74 -8.54 -11.91
N LEU A 176 -0.97 -7.48 -11.76
CA LEU A 176 -0.96 -6.65 -10.55
C LEU A 176 -1.88 -5.46 -10.79
N PHE A 177 -3.07 -5.50 -10.18
CA PHE A 177 -4.02 -4.40 -10.25
C PHE A 177 -3.68 -3.38 -9.15
N ILE A 178 -2.93 -2.34 -9.52
CA ILE A 178 -2.69 -1.17 -8.68
C ILE A 178 -3.37 0.03 -9.32
N ASN A 179 -4.14 0.75 -8.52
CA ASN A 179 -4.66 2.04 -8.93
C ASN A 179 -3.53 3.08 -8.81
N LEU A 180 -2.78 3.30 -9.90
CA LEU A 180 -1.68 4.27 -9.96
C LEU A 180 -2.16 5.71 -9.78
N GLU A 181 -3.42 6.00 -10.15
CA GLU A 181 -4.02 7.32 -9.90
C GLU A 181 -4.23 7.58 -8.41
N GLY A 182 -4.10 6.55 -7.55
CA GLY A 182 -3.79 6.64 -6.12
C GLY A 182 -4.81 7.36 -5.23
N CYS A 183 -5.81 8.00 -5.82
CA CYS A 183 -6.67 8.94 -5.17
C CYS A 183 -8.05 8.32 -4.98
N VAL A 184 -8.15 7.47 -3.96
CA VAL A 184 -9.44 7.27 -3.31
C VAL A 184 -9.84 8.61 -2.70
N ASN A 185 -11.10 9.02 -2.88
CA ASN A 185 -11.64 10.28 -2.37
C ASN A 185 -11.90 10.20 -0.84
N THR A 186 -10.89 9.76 -0.09
CA THR A 186 -10.91 9.68 1.36
C THR A 186 -10.15 10.88 1.93
N LEU A 187 -10.72 11.56 2.93
CA LEU A 187 -10.07 12.68 3.64
C LEU A 187 -8.83 12.24 4.45
N ARG A 188 -8.37 11.00 4.31
CA ARG A 188 -7.31 10.37 5.11
C ARG A 188 -5.89 10.55 4.54
N GLY A 189 -5.72 11.32 3.47
CA GLY A 189 -4.41 11.61 2.90
C GLY A 189 -3.73 10.41 2.23
N GLU A 190 -4.46 9.31 2.02
CA GLU A 190 -3.93 8.05 1.47
C GLU A 190 -3.31 8.25 0.07
N CYS A 191 -3.84 9.19 -0.71
CA CYS A 191 -3.26 9.54 -2.02
C CYS A 191 -1.90 10.23 -1.90
N LYS A 192 -1.72 11.12 -0.90
CA LYS A 192 -0.43 11.78 -0.67
C LYS A 192 0.63 10.74 -0.30
N ASP A 193 0.29 9.80 0.58
CA ASP A 193 1.20 8.73 1.00
C ASP A 193 1.48 7.74 -0.14
N PHE A 194 0.48 7.44 -0.96
CA PHE A 194 0.64 6.58 -2.13
C PHE A 194 1.60 7.21 -3.15
N VAL A 195 1.40 8.48 -3.51
CA VAL A 195 2.27 9.20 -4.44
C VAL A 195 3.67 9.39 -3.86
N ALA A 196 3.81 9.60 -2.54
CA ALA A 196 5.12 9.69 -1.91
C ALA A 196 5.92 8.38 -1.98
N ARG A 197 5.25 7.22 -1.91
CA ARG A 197 5.90 5.89 -1.95
C ARG A 197 6.06 5.32 -3.36
N TYR A 198 5.14 5.65 -4.26
CA TYR A 198 5.05 5.02 -5.59
C TYR A 198 5.06 6.01 -6.75
N GLY A 199 5.08 7.32 -6.51
CA GLY A 199 5.19 8.32 -7.58
C GLY A 199 6.56 8.35 -8.28
N ASN A 200 7.48 7.49 -7.86
CA ASN A 200 8.78 7.20 -8.47
C ASN A 200 8.73 5.95 -9.36
N ASP A 201 7.54 5.47 -9.74
CA ASP A 201 7.34 4.21 -10.46
C ASP A 201 7.85 4.21 -11.90
N GLY A 202 8.36 5.34 -12.39
CA GLY A 202 9.03 5.38 -13.68
C GLY A 202 8.08 5.33 -14.86
N ASP A 203 6.85 5.86 -14.73
CA ASP A 203 5.94 6.11 -15.86
C ASP A 203 6.57 6.95 -17.00
N ASN A 204 7.65 7.68 -16.69
CA ASN A 204 8.52 8.41 -17.62
C ASN A 204 9.76 7.58 -18.10
N ASN A 205 9.77 6.27 -17.86
CA ASN A 205 10.88 5.33 -18.09
C ASN A 205 12.18 5.65 -17.30
N THR A 206 12.12 6.41 -16.20
CA THR A 206 13.33 6.73 -15.42
C THR A 206 13.68 5.68 -14.37
N ALA A 207 12.72 4.84 -13.99
CA ALA A 207 12.92 3.71 -13.10
C ALA A 207 12.01 2.56 -13.49
N GLN A 208 12.27 1.40 -12.89
CA GLN A 208 11.39 0.25 -13.01
C GLN A 208 10.36 0.27 -11.88
N SER A 209 9.08 0.29 -12.22
CA SER A 209 7.98 0.17 -11.26
C SER A 209 8.04 -1.19 -10.54
N ARG A 210 8.51 -1.22 -9.30
CA ARG A 210 8.57 -2.44 -8.47
C ARG A 210 7.64 -2.31 -7.28
N TYR A 211 6.75 -3.29 -7.13
CA TYR A 211 5.74 -3.30 -6.08
C TYR A 211 5.83 -4.58 -5.28
N GLN A 212 5.80 -4.45 -3.96
CA GLN A 212 5.65 -5.60 -3.08
C GLN A 212 4.24 -6.19 -3.30
N CYS A 213 4.16 -7.47 -3.61
CA CYS A 213 2.90 -8.14 -3.90
C CYS A 213 2.86 -9.55 -3.31
N TYR A 214 1.64 -10.02 -3.10
CA TYR A 214 1.32 -11.35 -2.64
C TYR A 214 0.61 -12.09 -3.78
N TYR A 215 0.99 -13.34 -3.98
CA TYR A 215 0.44 -14.17 -5.04
C TYR A 215 -0.16 -15.45 -4.47
N ASN A 216 -1.22 -15.94 -5.10
CA ASN A 216 -1.74 -17.27 -4.85
C ASN A 216 -1.02 -18.28 -5.75
N LYS A 217 -0.62 -19.43 -5.21
CA LYS A 217 -0.01 -20.54 -5.96
C LYS A 217 -0.99 -21.21 -6.92
N ASP A 218 -2.29 -21.08 -6.69
CA ASP A 218 -3.34 -21.59 -7.58
C ASP A 218 -3.25 -20.92 -8.95
N THR A 219 -3.32 -21.74 -10.00
CA THR A 219 -3.30 -21.33 -11.40
C THR A 219 -4.60 -20.68 -11.85
N ASN A 220 -5.69 -20.85 -11.11
CA ASN A 220 -6.98 -20.24 -11.46
C ASN A 220 -7.06 -18.75 -11.08
N VAL A 221 -6.14 -18.27 -10.25
CA VAL A 221 -6.10 -16.87 -9.80
C VAL A 221 -5.18 -16.06 -10.71
N GLU A 222 -5.77 -15.22 -11.56
CA GLU A 222 -5.07 -14.39 -12.55
C GLU A 222 -4.47 -13.10 -12.00
N PHE A 223 -4.69 -12.79 -10.72
CA PHE A 223 -4.23 -11.54 -10.13
C PHE A 223 -3.33 -11.75 -8.91
N VAL A 224 -2.51 -10.74 -8.65
CA VAL A 224 -1.73 -10.59 -7.42
C VAL A 224 -2.23 -9.39 -6.63
N VAL A 225 -2.06 -9.42 -5.32
CA VAL A 225 -2.59 -8.40 -4.42
C VAL A 225 -1.42 -7.62 -3.81
N ALA A 226 -1.46 -6.29 -3.85
CA ALA A 226 -0.39 -5.46 -3.28
C ALA A 226 -0.39 -5.43 -1.74
N ARG A 227 -1.57 -5.58 -1.12
CA ARG A 227 -1.73 -5.54 0.35
C ARG A 227 -2.45 -6.80 0.81
N TYR A 228 -1.76 -7.59 1.63
CA TYR A 228 -2.34 -8.76 2.28
C TYR A 228 -2.02 -8.68 3.77
N ASP A 229 -3.07 -8.54 4.58
CA ASP A 229 -2.98 -8.50 6.04
C ASP A 229 -3.79 -9.67 6.59
N LEU A 230 -3.08 -10.72 7.00
CA LEU A 230 -3.68 -11.96 7.47
C LEU A 230 -4.39 -11.76 8.81
N ASP A 231 -3.86 -10.91 9.68
CA ASP A 231 -4.44 -10.63 11.00
C ASP A 231 -5.75 -9.86 10.87
N LYS A 232 -5.79 -8.88 9.97
CA LYS A 232 -7.01 -8.15 9.66
C LYS A 232 -8.09 -9.10 9.12
N VAL A 233 -7.75 -9.92 8.13
CA VAL A 233 -8.68 -10.88 7.53
C VAL A 233 -9.17 -11.90 8.56
N TYR A 234 -8.27 -12.43 9.40
CA TYR A 234 -8.63 -13.38 10.45
C TYR A 234 -9.56 -12.74 11.48
N ARG A 235 -9.26 -11.53 11.96
CA ARG A 235 -10.11 -10.81 12.90
C ARG A 235 -11.50 -10.54 12.33
N GLU A 236 -11.57 -10.08 11.08
CA GLU A 236 -12.84 -9.83 10.39
C GLU A 236 -13.65 -11.13 10.22
N LEU A 237 -12.99 -12.23 9.84
CA LEU A 237 -13.62 -13.56 9.74
C LEU A 237 -14.18 -14.02 11.10
N VAL A 238 -13.40 -13.92 12.17
CA VAL A 238 -13.82 -14.30 13.53
C VAL A 238 -15.01 -13.48 13.99
N VAL A 239 -14.99 -12.16 13.79
CA VAL A 239 -16.12 -11.29 14.15
C VAL A 239 -17.37 -11.66 13.34
N SER A 240 -17.22 -11.89 12.03
CA SER A 240 -18.33 -12.29 11.15
C SER A 240 -18.96 -13.63 11.53
N LEU A 241 -18.20 -14.52 12.17
CA LEU A 241 -18.66 -15.83 12.65
C LEU A 241 -19.30 -15.75 14.04
N ILE A 242 -18.66 -15.07 14.99
CA ILE A 242 -19.08 -15.04 16.40
C ILE A 242 -20.37 -14.24 16.57
N VAL A 243 -20.50 -13.08 15.92
CA VAL A 243 -21.64 -12.17 16.13
C VAL A 243 -22.99 -12.86 15.80
N PRO A 244 -23.17 -13.52 14.64
CA PRO A 244 -24.42 -14.23 14.35
C PRO A 244 -24.71 -15.37 15.34
N ILE A 245 -23.68 -16.11 15.78
CA ILE A 245 -23.85 -17.22 16.73
C ILE A 245 -24.34 -16.69 18.08
N VAL A 246 -23.74 -15.62 18.59
CA VAL A 246 -24.14 -15.01 19.86
C VAL A 246 -25.57 -14.48 19.78
N LEU A 247 -25.93 -13.78 18.70
CA LEU A 247 -27.29 -13.28 18.49
C LEU A 247 -28.31 -14.43 18.40
N PHE A 248 -27.96 -15.53 17.73
CA PHE A 248 -28.81 -16.72 17.66
C PHE A 248 -29.04 -17.35 19.03
N VAL A 249 -27.99 -17.49 19.85
CA VAL A 249 -28.10 -18.05 21.19
C VAL A 249 -28.94 -17.16 22.10
N ILE A 250 -28.70 -15.84 22.10
CA ILE A 250 -29.48 -14.89 22.90
C ILE A 250 -30.96 -14.91 22.49
N SER A 251 -31.24 -14.90 21.18
CA SER A 251 -32.60 -14.99 20.65
C SER A 251 -33.29 -16.29 21.09
N SER A 252 -32.59 -17.43 20.97
CA SER A 252 -33.11 -18.74 21.37
C SER A 252 -33.40 -18.82 22.87
N ILE A 253 -32.50 -18.31 23.72
CA ILE A 253 -32.71 -18.23 25.17
C ILE A 253 -33.92 -17.35 25.48
N SER A 254 -34.03 -16.19 24.83
CA SER A 254 -35.16 -15.27 25.02
C SER A 254 -36.49 -15.95 24.70
N LEU A 255 -36.58 -16.70 23.60
CA LEU A 255 -37.76 -17.47 23.24
C LEU A 255 -38.08 -18.60 24.25
N CYS A 256 -37.06 -19.31 24.74
CA CYS A 256 -37.22 -20.31 25.79
C CYS A 256 -37.74 -19.70 27.10
N VAL A 257 -37.28 -18.50 27.46
CA VAL A 257 -37.77 -17.79 28.65
C VAL A 257 -39.22 -17.36 28.45
N ILE A 258 -39.58 -16.74 27.31
CA ILE A 258 -40.94 -16.30 27.04
C ILE A 258 -41.92 -17.49 27.07
N THR A 259 -41.58 -18.62 26.46
CA THR A 259 -42.42 -19.84 26.44
C THR A 259 -42.61 -20.47 27.81
N LYS A 260 -41.65 -20.35 28.73
CA LYS A 260 -41.79 -20.83 30.12
C LYS A 260 -42.53 -19.84 31.01
N SER A 261 -42.41 -18.55 30.69
CA SER A 261 -42.92 -17.45 31.50
C SER A 261 -44.39 -17.16 31.20
N VAL A 262 -44.85 -17.38 29.96
CA VAL A 262 -46.23 -17.13 29.56
C VAL A 262 -47.03 -18.42 29.67
N LYS A 263 -47.99 -18.47 30.61
CA LYS A 263 -49.01 -19.51 30.66
C LYS A 263 -50.36 -18.93 30.24
N VAL A 264 -51.08 -19.69 29.41
CA VAL A 264 -52.48 -19.39 29.07
C VAL A 264 -53.35 -20.05 30.13
N GLY A 265 -54.07 -19.24 30.91
CA GLY A 265 -55.08 -19.75 31.84
C GLY A 265 -56.37 -20.12 31.10
N ASP A 266 -57.25 -20.88 31.74
CA ASP A 266 -58.53 -21.36 31.17
C ASP A 266 -59.48 -20.23 30.71
N ASP A 267 -59.21 -18.98 31.11
CA ASP A 267 -59.91 -17.76 30.65
C ASP A 267 -59.39 -17.21 29.30
N ALA A 268 -58.52 -17.93 28.60
CA ALA A 268 -57.85 -17.51 27.35
C ALA A 268 -57.02 -16.22 27.45
N LYS A 269 -56.64 -15.79 28.65
CA LYS A 269 -55.73 -14.64 28.90
C LYS A 269 -54.30 -15.12 29.17
N MET A 270 -53.32 -14.48 28.53
CA MET A 270 -51.89 -14.72 28.77
C MET A 270 -51.45 -14.04 30.07
N ARG A 271 -50.89 -14.80 31.03
CA ARG A 271 -50.30 -14.28 32.27
C ARG A 271 -48.80 -14.62 32.31
N CYS A 272 -47.97 -13.65 32.69
CA CYS A 272 -46.53 -13.85 32.86
C CYS A 272 -46.24 -14.28 34.30
N VAL A 273 -45.61 -15.44 34.49
CA VAL A 273 -45.34 -16.08 35.79
C VAL A 273 -43.98 -15.63 36.37
N CYS A 274 -43.47 -14.47 35.98
CA CYS A 274 -42.11 -14.01 36.33
C CYS A 274 -42.01 -13.16 37.60
N ALA A 275 -43.12 -12.82 38.25
CA ALA A 275 -43.08 -12.29 39.61
C ALA A 275 -43.38 -13.45 40.55
N GLY A 276 -42.47 -13.73 41.49
CA GLY A 276 -42.72 -14.67 42.58
C GLY A 276 -43.87 -14.16 43.42
N ASP A 277 -45.08 -14.57 43.07
CA ASP A 277 -46.20 -14.63 43.99
C ASP A 277 -46.25 -16.04 44.57
N ASP A 278 -45.42 -16.27 45.59
CA ASP A 278 -45.90 -17.06 46.72
C ASP A 278 -46.79 -16.11 47.55
N SER A 279 -47.99 -15.81 47.03
CA SER A 279 -49.04 -15.18 47.83
C SER A 279 -50.43 -15.62 47.37
N ASP A 280 -50.63 -16.94 47.38
CA ASP A 280 -51.96 -17.48 47.65
C ASP A 280 -52.31 -17.17 49.13
N ASP A 281 -52.90 -16.00 49.40
CA ASP A 281 -53.70 -15.81 50.61
C ASP A 281 -54.92 -14.91 50.30
N ASP A 282 -56.01 -15.59 49.94
CA ASP A 282 -57.35 -15.02 49.92
C ASP A 282 -57.81 -14.72 51.35
N GLY A 283 -57.67 -13.48 51.83
CA GLY A 283 -58.17 -13.20 53.19
C GLY A 283 -58.00 -11.80 53.77
N PHE A 284 -58.91 -10.89 53.40
CA PHE A 284 -59.45 -9.81 54.25
C PHE A 284 -58.50 -8.98 55.15
N GLY A 285 -58.36 -7.69 54.83
CA GLY A 285 -58.42 -6.64 55.88
C GLY A 285 -57.41 -5.49 55.80
N ASN A 286 -57.95 -4.30 55.52
CA ASN A 286 -57.55 -2.98 56.03
C ASN A 286 -56.21 -2.33 55.63
N ALA A 287 -56.35 -1.38 54.70
CA ALA A 287 -55.92 0.02 54.80
C ALA A 287 -54.79 0.39 55.80
N ALA A 288 -53.67 0.84 55.25
CA ALA A 288 -52.94 1.98 55.81
C ALA A 288 -52.23 2.75 54.70
N ALA A 289 -52.47 4.06 54.70
CA ALA A 289 -52.02 5.03 53.73
C ALA A 289 -50.53 5.38 53.90
N ALA A 290 -49.84 5.64 52.79
CA ALA A 290 -48.73 6.59 52.74
C ALA A 290 -48.74 7.30 51.38
N LYS A 291 -48.75 8.63 51.43
CA LYS A 291 -48.82 9.57 50.30
C LYS A 291 -47.42 9.99 49.83
N GLN A 292 -47.23 9.92 48.51
CA GLN A 292 -46.59 10.90 47.58
C GLN A 292 -45.08 11.25 47.68
N PRO A 293 -44.44 11.83 46.62
CA PRO A 293 -45.01 12.37 45.37
C PRO A 293 -44.37 11.93 44.03
N GLU A 294 -45.21 11.98 42.99
CA GLU A 294 -45.00 12.57 41.66
C GLU A 294 -43.58 12.99 41.21
N GLN A 295 -43.12 12.42 40.08
CA GLN A 295 -42.54 13.20 38.98
C GLN A 295 -43.01 12.64 37.63
N VAL A 296 -43.58 13.55 36.84
CA VAL A 296 -44.13 13.44 35.48
C VAL A 296 -43.07 13.86 34.45
N TYR A 297 -42.97 13.16 33.33
CA TYR A 297 -42.86 13.63 31.92
C TYR A 297 -42.58 12.38 31.05
N ASP A 298 -43.57 11.81 30.36
CA ASP A 298 -44.04 12.10 28.98
C ASP A 298 -42.96 11.95 27.90
N THR A 299 -43.13 10.95 27.02
CA THR A 299 -43.47 11.18 25.59
C THR A 299 -43.92 9.89 24.89
N ASP A 300 -44.97 10.06 24.10
CA ASP A 300 -45.73 9.14 23.28
C ASP A 300 -45.03 8.56 22.03
N ASP A 301 -45.76 7.62 21.43
CA ASP A 301 -45.89 7.27 20.00
C ASP A 301 -45.02 6.15 19.41
N ASP A 302 -45.49 4.94 19.72
CA ASP A 302 -45.94 3.87 18.81
C ASP A 302 -45.54 3.93 17.31
N VAL A 303 -44.87 2.84 16.93
CA VAL A 303 -44.74 2.33 15.57
C VAL A 303 -45.97 1.47 15.26
N VAL A 304 -46.68 1.79 14.19
CA VAL A 304 -47.74 0.94 13.62
C VAL A 304 -47.10 -0.22 12.86
N ASP A 305 -47.54 -1.42 13.22
CA ASP A 305 -47.22 -2.70 12.60
C ASP A 305 -48.11 -2.97 11.37
N LEU A 306 -47.65 -3.90 10.52
CA LEU A 306 -48.40 -5.01 9.91
C LEU A 306 -47.98 -5.35 8.47
N GLU A 307 -47.39 -6.55 8.39
CA GLU A 307 -47.77 -7.69 7.56
C GLU A 307 -47.31 -7.84 6.10
N GLN A 308 -46.41 -8.82 5.95
CA GLN A 308 -46.50 -10.07 5.15
C GLN A 308 -47.03 -10.01 3.70
N GLN A 309 -46.18 -10.51 2.79
CA GLN A 309 -46.58 -11.61 1.91
C GLN A 309 -45.39 -12.37 1.32
N ALA A 310 -45.44 -13.70 1.43
CA ALA A 310 -44.55 -14.65 0.75
C ALA A 310 -45.19 -15.13 -0.55
N VAL A 311 -44.41 -15.25 -1.63
CA VAL A 311 -44.70 -16.12 -2.79
C VAL A 311 -43.38 -16.65 -3.38
N GLU A 312 -43.37 -17.95 -3.68
CA GLU A 312 -42.33 -18.76 -4.32
C GLU A 312 -42.23 -18.58 -5.85
N LEU A 313 -41.12 -19.11 -6.41
CA LEU A 313 -40.85 -19.53 -7.79
C LEU A 313 -40.53 -18.44 -8.85
N ASP A 314 -39.32 -18.47 -9.44
CA ASP A 314 -39.09 -19.26 -10.66
C ASP A 314 -37.61 -19.31 -11.11
N VAL A 315 -37.28 -20.41 -11.76
CA VAL A 315 -36.01 -20.70 -12.45
C VAL A 315 -36.07 -20.11 -13.87
N ALA A 316 -35.05 -19.37 -14.30
CA ALA A 316 -34.77 -19.17 -15.72
C ALA A 316 -33.27 -18.90 -15.97
N ALA A 317 -32.71 -19.67 -16.90
CA ALA A 317 -31.34 -19.58 -17.38
C ALA A 317 -31.29 -18.91 -18.77
N GLU A 318 -30.17 -18.20 -19.01
CA GLU A 318 -29.52 -17.85 -20.31
C GLU A 318 -30.17 -16.79 -21.24
N PRO A 319 -29.42 -16.10 -22.16
CA PRO A 319 -28.09 -16.43 -22.73
C PRO A 319 -27.08 -15.26 -22.90
N ALA A 320 -25.94 -15.60 -23.52
CA ALA A 320 -24.72 -14.84 -23.73
C ALA A 320 -24.68 -13.83 -24.91
N HIS A 321 -23.63 -12.97 -24.85
CA HIS A 321 -22.90 -12.21 -25.91
C HIS A 321 -23.46 -10.86 -26.41
N PRO A 322 -22.64 -9.96 -27.04
CA PRO A 322 -21.20 -9.99 -27.36
C PRO A 322 -20.39 -8.71 -26.98
N PHE A 323 -19.07 -8.79 -27.22
CA PHE A 323 -18.06 -7.73 -27.38
C PHE A 323 -18.51 -6.25 -27.39
N ASP A 324 -17.82 -5.43 -26.57
CA ASP A 324 -17.38 -4.12 -27.06
C ASP A 324 -15.97 -3.79 -26.55
N THR A 325 -15.12 -3.48 -27.52
CA THR A 325 -13.76 -2.97 -27.38
C THR A 325 -13.83 -1.53 -26.92
N GLN A 326 -13.30 -1.22 -25.74
CA GLN A 326 -12.93 0.15 -25.42
C GLN A 326 -11.52 0.20 -24.85
N GLU A 327 -10.61 0.61 -25.73
CA GLU A 327 -9.30 1.14 -25.40
C GLU A 327 -9.44 2.15 -24.25
N MET A 328 -9.03 1.78 -23.05
CA MET A 328 -8.74 2.74 -21.98
C MET A 328 -7.27 3.16 -22.15
N ILE A 329 -7.04 4.04 -23.13
CA ILE A 329 -5.88 4.92 -23.14
C ILE A 329 -6.13 5.94 -22.03
N GLY A 330 -5.75 5.57 -20.80
CA GLY A 330 -5.72 6.45 -19.64
C GLY A 330 -4.41 7.20 -19.60
N SER A 331 -4.32 8.29 -20.37
CA SER A 331 -3.25 9.29 -20.23
C SER A 331 -3.51 10.10 -18.96
N THR A 332 -2.64 10.02 -17.96
CA THR A 332 -2.59 11.00 -16.87
C THR A 332 -1.20 11.59 -16.72
N LYS A 333 -1.02 12.67 -17.49
CA LYS A 333 -0.10 13.76 -17.16
C LYS A 333 -0.29 14.23 -15.71
N SER A 334 0.85 14.50 -15.08
CA SER A 334 1.02 15.45 -13.98
C SER A 334 0.75 14.90 -12.58
N LEU A 335 1.82 14.39 -11.95
CA LEU A 335 1.99 14.50 -10.51
C LEU A 335 3.30 15.25 -10.24
N ILE A 336 3.16 16.36 -9.53
CA ILE A 336 4.22 17.31 -9.17
C ILE A 336 4.82 16.87 -7.83
N PRO A 337 6.15 16.95 -7.64
CA PRO A 337 6.77 16.70 -6.33
C PRO A 337 6.44 17.84 -5.35
N LEU A 338 5.90 17.50 -4.19
CA LEU A 338 5.78 18.43 -3.06
C LEU A 338 7.08 18.42 -2.27
N SER A 339 7.66 19.60 -2.05
CA SER A 339 8.82 19.82 -1.18
C SER A 339 8.53 19.42 0.28
N PRO A 340 9.54 18.99 1.06
CA PRO A 340 9.33 18.50 2.41
C PRO A 340 9.01 19.66 3.35
N THR A 341 7.94 19.52 4.13
CA THR A 341 7.70 20.35 5.32
C THR A 341 8.13 19.52 6.52
N GLU A 342 9.09 20.02 7.30
CA GLU A 342 9.54 19.41 8.55
C GLU A 342 8.36 19.22 9.50
N GLN A 343 8.05 17.96 9.82
CA GLN A 343 7.26 17.62 10.99
C GLN A 343 7.97 16.49 11.75
N GLN A 344 8.38 16.87 12.95
CA GLN A 344 9.00 16.05 13.98
C GLN A 344 7.93 15.07 14.50
N SER A 345 8.09 13.78 14.22
CA SER A 345 7.23 12.73 14.78
C SER A 345 8.00 11.95 15.85
N THR A 346 7.49 12.05 17.06
CA THR A 346 7.86 11.32 18.27
C THR A 346 7.77 9.80 18.07
N GLU A 347 8.75 9.11 18.62
CA GLU A 347 8.82 7.66 18.76
C GLU A 347 7.67 7.16 19.65
N ASP A 348 6.91 6.16 19.17
CA ASP A 348 6.20 5.24 20.04
C ASP A 348 6.62 3.81 19.65
N GLN A 349 7.24 3.15 20.61
CA GLN A 349 7.64 1.75 20.56
C GLN A 349 6.39 0.88 20.78
N ASP A 350 6.09 -0.01 19.84
CA ASP A 350 5.31 -1.20 20.13
C ASP A 350 6.12 -2.44 19.73
N GLU A 351 6.80 -2.96 20.76
CA GLU A 351 7.45 -4.26 20.77
C GLU A 351 6.39 -5.37 20.87
N LYS A 352 6.62 -6.46 20.11
CA LYS A 352 6.01 -7.80 20.18
C LYS A 352 4.59 -7.99 19.66
N ALA A 353 4.52 -8.58 18.46
CA ALA A 353 3.63 -9.72 18.22
C ALA A 353 4.17 -10.64 17.10
N ALA A 354 4.34 -11.92 17.47
CA ALA A 354 4.33 -13.15 16.68
C ALA A 354 5.11 -13.23 15.35
N LYS A 355 6.21 -14.00 15.43
CA LYS A 355 6.95 -14.62 14.34
C LYS A 355 6.03 -15.53 13.48
N CYS A 356 5.54 -15.01 12.37
CA CYS A 356 5.25 -15.82 11.19
C CYS A 356 6.45 -15.69 10.25
N ASP A 357 6.91 -16.81 9.66
CA ASP A 357 8.00 -16.82 8.67
C ASP A 357 7.60 -15.98 7.44
N VAL A 358 7.84 -14.68 7.54
CA VAL A 358 7.94 -13.80 6.37
C VAL A 358 9.23 -14.22 5.69
N PRO A 359 9.21 -14.68 4.41
CA PRO A 359 10.43 -14.99 3.71
C PRO A 359 11.31 -13.74 3.69
N GLU A 360 12.50 -13.85 4.29
CA GLU A 360 13.46 -12.75 4.33
C GLU A 360 13.90 -12.43 2.91
N LYS A 361 13.75 -11.16 2.51
CA LYS A 361 14.15 -10.66 1.19
C LYS A 361 15.66 -10.79 1.02
N PRO A 362 16.18 -10.93 -0.22
CA PRO A 362 17.63 -11.04 -0.41
C PRO A 362 18.32 -9.81 0.20
N LEU A 363 19.27 -10.02 1.11
CA LEU A 363 20.01 -8.95 1.79
C LEU A 363 21.46 -9.01 1.34
N VAL A 364 21.94 -7.87 0.87
CA VAL A 364 23.32 -7.64 0.46
C VAL A 364 23.89 -6.51 1.31
N ILE A 365 25.12 -6.67 1.76
CA ILE A 365 25.87 -5.62 2.44
C ILE A 365 27.13 -5.34 1.65
N LEU A 366 27.32 -4.06 1.32
CA LEU A 366 28.46 -3.48 0.63
C LEU A 366 29.25 -2.59 1.58
#